data_AF-A0A966NTN8-F1
#
_entry.id   AF-A0A966NTN8-F1
#
_cell.length_a   1.000
_cell.length_b   1.000
_cell.length_c   1.000
_cell.angle_alpha   90.00
_cell.angle_beta   90.00
_cell.angle_gamma   90.00
#
_symmetry.space_group_name_H-M   'P 1'
#
loop_
_entity.id
_entity.type
_entity.pdbx_description
1 polymer ?
#
loop_
_entity_poly.entity_id
_entity_poly.type
_entity_poly.pdbx_seq_one_letter_code
_entity_poly.pdbx_strand_id
1 'polypeptide(L)'
;MSDRITWRDVLADAAVRLSNPNEARWLCEHASGLDGAEFTAAFDEVPTTAMMASLDAMLVRRLAGEPLQYVMSRWAFRHLDLFVDKRVLIPRPETELAVEHALSLLARTDGLARVVDLGTGSGAIGLAIASESYPRDVEVWLTDVSSDALDVARANVATLGRLGSRVKIAQGSWWSALPADLAGTLDVAVCNPPYIAVGDPEVAADVLEWEPHSALFADDDGLADLQLVIAGAAEWL
;
A
#
# COMPACT_ATOMS: atom_id res chain seq x y z
N MET A 1 34.59 20.29 25.11
CA MET A 1 33.18 19.88 25.21
C MET A 1 32.89 19.14 23.92
N SER A 2 32.56 17.85 23.98
CA SER A 2 32.20 17.11 22.76
C SER A 2 30.90 17.71 22.25
N ASP A 3 30.91 18.32 21.06
CA ASP A 3 29.66 18.66 20.37
C ASP A 3 28.89 17.36 20.19
N ARG A 4 27.77 17.25 20.90
CA ARG A 4 26.87 16.12 20.75
C ARG A 4 25.92 16.49 19.63
N ILE A 5 25.95 15.71 18.54
CA ILE A 5 25.07 15.89 17.40
C ILE A 5 23.63 15.57 17.86
N THR A 6 22.71 16.51 17.68
CA THR A 6 21.30 16.39 18.06
C THR A 6 20.43 16.00 16.86
N TRP A 7 19.17 15.61 17.09
CA TRP A 7 18.21 15.38 16.00
C TRP A 7 18.02 16.60 15.10
N ARG A 8 18.16 17.83 15.63
CA ARG A 8 18.14 19.07 14.86
C ARG A 8 19.28 19.13 13.85
N ASP A 9 20.49 18.77 14.27
CA ASP A 9 21.67 18.75 13.41
C ASP A 9 21.56 17.65 12.35
N VAL A 10 21.09 16.46 12.75
CA VAL A 10 20.86 15.32 11.86
C VAL A 10 19.82 15.63 10.80
N LEU A 11 18.69 16.24 11.19
CA LEU A 11 17.64 16.64 10.25
C LEU A 11 18.15 17.67 9.24
N ALA A 12 18.96 18.65 9.69
CA ALA A 12 19.55 19.64 8.82
C ALA A 12 20.50 19.01 7.79
N ASP A 13 21.36 18.07 8.20
CA ASP A 13 22.23 17.31 7.30
C ASP A 13 21.43 16.47 6.29
N ALA A 14 20.46 15.69 6.77
CA ALA A 14 19.61 14.86 5.92
C ALA A 14 18.84 15.68 4.88
N ALA A 15 18.32 16.85 5.27
CA ALA A 15 17.60 17.77 4.37
C ALA A 15 18.51 18.29 3.23
N VAL A 16 19.77 18.59 3.53
CA VAL A 16 20.76 18.99 2.51
C VAL A 16 21.08 17.82 1.59
N ARG A 17 21.34 16.63 2.15
CA ARG A 17 21.70 15.42 1.37
C ARG A 17 20.61 15.02 0.39
N LEU A 18 19.35 15.05 0.82
CA LEU A 18 18.21 14.67 -0.02
C LEU A 18 17.71 15.80 -0.92
N SER A 19 18.11 17.05 -0.67
CA SER A 19 17.49 18.23 -1.31
C SER A 19 15.95 18.26 -1.18
N ASN A 20 15.42 17.57 -0.16
CA ASN A 20 13.99 17.46 0.13
C ASN A 20 13.77 17.43 1.65
N PRO A 21 13.39 18.56 2.27
CA PRO A 21 13.25 18.65 3.73
C PRO A 21 12.10 17.80 4.29
N ASN A 22 11.07 17.52 3.49
CA ASN A 22 9.95 16.67 3.93
C ASN A 22 10.37 15.21 4.01
N GLU A 23 11.07 14.69 3.00
CA GLU A 23 11.62 13.33 3.03
C GLU A 23 12.63 13.16 4.17
N ALA A 24 13.52 14.14 4.35
CA ALA A 24 14.48 14.11 5.46
C ALA A 24 13.78 14.04 6.82
N ARG A 25 12.71 14.81 7.00
CA ARG A 25 11.89 14.77 8.21
C ARG A 25 11.27 13.39 8.41
N TRP A 26 10.62 12.84 7.39
CA TRP A 26 9.97 11.52 7.48
C TRP A 26 10.96 10.40 7.80
N LEU A 27 12.17 10.43 7.23
CA LEU A 27 13.21 9.44 7.56
C LEU A 27 13.73 9.59 9.00
N CYS A 28 13.88 10.81 9.51
CA CYS A 28 14.28 11.02 10.90
C CYS A 28 13.16 10.62 11.89
N GLU A 29 11.91 10.96 11.59
CA GLU A 29 10.73 10.52 12.34
C GLU A 29 10.68 8.99 12.38
N HIS A 30 10.82 8.33 11.23
CA HIS A 30 10.88 6.87 11.15
C HIS A 30 12.03 6.25 11.95
N ALA A 31 13.25 6.81 11.83
CA ALA A 31 14.42 6.30 12.54
C ALA A 31 14.31 6.48 14.06
N SER A 32 13.68 7.57 14.51
CA SER A 32 13.47 7.88 15.93
C SER A 32 12.30 7.11 16.55
N GLY A 33 11.32 6.69 15.73
CA GLY A 33 10.06 6.16 16.20
C GLY A 33 9.11 7.22 16.78
N LEU A 34 9.39 8.51 16.54
CA LEU A 34 8.59 9.65 16.96
C LEU A 34 7.99 10.32 15.73
N ASP A 35 6.79 10.89 15.85
CA ASP A 35 6.15 11.62 14.76
C ASP A 35 5.83 13.07 15.14
N GLY A 36 5.64 13.93 14.13
CA GLY A 36 5.04 15.26 14.27
C GLY A 36 5.56 16.07 15.47
N ALA A 37 4.69 16.28 16.46
CA ALA A 37 4.98 17.08 17.64
C ALA A 37 5.98 16.39 18.59
N GLU A 38 5.94 15.06 18.70
CA GLU A 38 6.85 14.28 19.54
C GLU A 38 8.27 14.38 19.02
N PHE A 39 8.46 14.21 17.71
CA PHE A 39 9.78 14.38 17.09
C PHE A 39 10.30 15.83 17.23
N THR A 40 9.40 16.81 17.11
CA THR A 40 9.76 18.23 17.30
C THR A 40 10.24 18.52 18.72
N ALA A 41 9.62 17.90 19.72
CA ALA A 41 10.04 18.02 21.12
C ALA A 41 11.42 17.40 21.37
N ALA A 42 11.79 16.36 20.61
CA ALA A 42 13.06 15.65 20.70
C ALA A 42 14.21 16.29 19.90
N PHE A 43 14.03 17.46 19.27
CA PHE A 43 15.04 18.07 18.40
C PHE A 43 16.41 18.28 19.06
N ASP A 44 16.44 18.64 20.34
CA ASP A 44 17.69 18.89 21.07
C ASP A 44 18.18 17.63 21.81
N GLU A 45 17.51 16.49 21.62
CA GLU A 45 17.96 15.19 22.12
C GLU A 45 19.02 14.57 21.19
N VAL A 46 19.84 13.69 21.78
CA VAL A 46 20.91 12.99 21.07
C VAL A 46 20.39 11.64 20.59
N PRO A 47 20.39 11.35 19.28
CA PRO A 47 19.95 10.06 18.75
C PRO A 47 20.85 8.93 19.27
N THR A 48 20.26 7.75 19.47
CA THR A 48 21.04 6.55 19.79
C THR A 48 21.83 6.07 18.56
N THR A 49 22.88 5.28 18.79
CA THR A 49 23.64 4.66 17.69
C THR A 49 22.76 3.81 16.77
N ALA A 50 21.74 3.14 17.31
CA ALA A 50 20.82 2.33 16.53
C ALA A 50 19.92 3.19 15.62
N MET A 51 19.42 4.32 16.14
CA MET A 51 18.63 5.28 15.35
C MET A 51 19.46 5.88 14.22
N MET A 52 20.70 6.29 14.50
CA MET A 52 21.62 6.80 13.47
C MET A 52 21.91 5.75 12.40
N ALA A 53 22.21 4.51 12.79
CA ALA A 53 22.47 3.42 11.85
C ALA A 53 21.24 3.11 10.96
N SER A 54 20.04 3.16 11.54
CA SER A 54 18.77 3.01 10.79
C SER A 54 18.59 4.14 9.77
N LEU A 55 18.78 5.40 10.19
CA LEU A 55 18.69 6.56 9.31
C LEU A 55 19.72 6.49 8.18
N ASP A 56 20.98 6.17 8.49
CA ASP A 56 22.04 6.07 7.49
C ASP A 56 21.72 5.00 6.43
N ALA A 57 21.22 3.84 6.85
CA ALA A 57 20.79 2.79 5.93
C ALA A 57 19.65 3.26 5.00
N MET A 58 18.68 4.01 5.55
CA MET A 58 17.59 4.58 4.76
C MET A 58 18.08 5.66 3.79
N LEU A 59 18.98 6.55 4.23
CA LEU A 59 19.55 7.59 3.39
C LEU A 59 20.35 7.00 2.22
N VAL A 60 21.14 5.94 2.46
CA VAL A 60 21.87 5.25 1.39
C VAL A 60 20.92 4.71 0.33
N ARG A 61 19.84 4.03 0.74
CA ARG A 61 18.84 3.48 -0.18
C ARG A 61 18.10 4.58 -0.94
N ARG A 62 17.64 5.62 -0.23
CA ARG A 62 16.92 6.75 -0.85
C ARG A 62 17.78 7.51 -1.85
N LEU A 63 19.05 7.77 -1.53
CA LEU A 63 20.00 8.42 -2.44
C LEU A 63 20.37 7.56 -3.66
N ALA A 64 20.17 6.24 -3.59
CA ALA A 64 20.31 5.33 -4.72
C ALA A 64 19.07 5.31 -5.64
N GLY A 65 18.03 6.08 -5.33
CA GLY A 65 16.81 6.19 -6.12
C GLY A 65 15.65 5.33 -5.63
N GLU A 66 15.84 4.48 -4.60
CA GLU A 66 14.77 3.63 -4.09
C GLU A 66 13.59 4.47 -3.56
N PRO A 67 12.32 4.15 -3.93
CA PRO A 67 11.15 4.87 -3.47
C PRO A 67 11.10 4.98 -1.95
N LEU A 68 10.75 6.17 -1.46
CA LEU A 68 10.73 6.47 -0.03
C LEU A 68 9.88 5.47 0.76
N GLN A 69 8.77 5.03 0.18
CA GLN A 69 7.82 4.09 0.76
C GLN A 69 8.45 2.74 1.05
N TYR A 70 9.30 2.24 0.13
CA TYR A 70 10.05 1.01 0.33
C TYR A 70 11.23 1.21 1.28
N VAL A 71 11.86 2.38 1.24
CA VAL A 71 12.91 2.76 2.19
C VAL A 71 12.38 2.70 3.63
N MET A 72 11.21 3.31 3.86
CA MET A 72 10.52 3.31 5.15
C MET A 72 9.76 1.98 5.43
N SER A 73 9.60 1.13 4.42
CA SER A 73 8.81 -0.11 4.48
C SER A 73 7.37 0.08 4.96
N ARG A 74 6.82 1.28 4.80
CA ARG A 74 5.45 1.63 5.19
C ARG A 74 4.92 2.80 4.37
N TRP A 75 3.61 2.82 4.16
CA TRP A 75 2.94 3.93 3.49
C TRP A 75 1.52 4.12 3.99
N ALA A 76 1.13 5.38 4.14
CA ALA A 76 -0.23 5.74 4.51
C ALA A 76 -1.17 5.54 3.32
N PHE A 77 -2.32 4.93 3.57
CA PHE A 77 -3.42 4.81 2.62
C PHE A 77 -4.73 4.94 3.39
N ARG A 78 -5.50 6.00 3.14
CA ARG A 78 -6.68 6.36 3.93
C ARG A 78 -6.35 6.39 5.43
N HIS A 79 -7.04 5.57 6.24
CA HIS A 79 -6.83 5.46 7.69
C HIS A 79 -5.84 4.36 8.09
N LEU A 80 -5.14 3.76 7.13
CA LEU A 80 -4.22 2.66 7.35
C LEU A 80 -2.78 3.10 7.15
N ASP A 81 -1.90 2.48 7.92
CA ASP A 81 -0.46 2.49 7.70
C ASP A 81 -0.06 1.08 7.26
N LEU A 82 0.25 0.94 5.97
CA LEU A 82 0.46 -0.34 5.32
C LEU A 82 1.96 -0.62 5.20
N PHE A 83 2.39 -1.81 5.58
CA PHE A 83 3.67 -2.35 5.16
C PHE A 83 3.70 -2.51 3.64
N VAL A 84 4.77 -1.99 3.01
CA VAL A 84 4.99 -2.06 1.57
C VAL A 84 6.47 -2.31 1.29
N ASP A 85 6.75 -3.10 0.26
CA ASP A 85 8.07 -3.28 -0.31
C ASP A 85 7.96 -3.58 -1.81
N LYS A 86 9.10 -3.83 -2.47
CA LYS A 86 9.21 -4.08 -3.92
C LYS A 86 8.33 -5.22 -4.47
N ARG A 87 7.68 -6.02 -3.62
CA ARG A 87 6.76 -7.09 -4.04
C ARG A 87 5.38 -6.56 -4.47
N VAL A 88 5.05 -5.32 -4.12
CA VAL A 88 3.72 -4.72 -4.35
C VAL A 88 3.82 -3.32 -4.91
N LEU A 89 2.82 -2.91 -5.70
CA LEU A 89 2.66 -1.52 -6.11
C LEU A 89 2.52 -0.62 -4.87
N ILE A 90 3.16 0.54 -4.88
CA ILE A 90 2.96 1.54 -3.84
C ILE A 90 1.53 2.11 -3.99
N PRO A 91 0.68 2.05 -2.93
CA PRO A 91 -0.68 2.58 -3.01
C PRO A 91 -0.70 4.04 -3.45
N ARG A 92 -1.56 4.35 -4.43
CA ARG A 92 -1.67 5.68 -5.02
C ARG A 92 -2.85 6.44 -4.41
N PRO A 93 -2.75 7.78 -4.21
CA PRO A 93 -3.85 8.58 -3.67
C PRO A 93 -5.14 8.48 -4.49
N GLU A 94 -5.03 8.37 -5.81
CA GLU A 94 -6.17 8.27 -6.73
C GLU A 94 -6.99 6.99 -6.45
N THR A 95 -6.34 5.94 -5.94
CA THR A 95 -6.98 4.66 -5.58
C THR A 95 -7.89 4.80 -4.36
N GLU A 96 -7.78 5.86 -3.56
CA GLU A 96 -8.69 6.10 -2.44
C GLU A 96 -10.14 6.33 -2.88
N LEU A 97 -10.36 6.85 -4.10
CA LEU A 97 -11.70 7.02 -4.68
C LEU A 97 -12.42 5.68 -4.91
N ALA A 98 -11.67 4.62 -5.24
CA ALA A 98 -12.26 3.29 -5.42
C ALA A 98 -12.87 2.77 -4.11
N VAL A 99 -12.22 3.04 -2.98
CA VAL A 99 -12.73 2.71 -1.64
C VAL A 99 -14.00 3.50 -1.32
N GLU A 100 -14.01 4.81 -1.60
CA GLU A 100 -15.19 5.66 -1.37
C GLU A 100 -16.42 5.17 -2.17
N HIS A 101 -16.22 4.83 -3.44
CA HIS A 101 -17.29 4.29 -4.28
C HIS A 101 -17.76 2.92 -3.79
N ALA A 102 -16.84 2.03 -3.41
CA ALA A 102 -17.19 0.73 -2.84
C ALA A 102 -18.03 0.87 -1.57
N LEU A 103 -17.61 1.71 -0.62
CA LEU A 103 -18.36 1.97 0.62
C LEU A 103 -19.77 2.55 0.33
N SER A 104 -19.88 3.42 -0.66
CA SER A 104 -21.16 3.99 -1.09
C SER A 104 -22.13 2.95 -1.67
N LEU A 105 -21.61 1.95 -2.39
CA LEU A 105 -22.40 0.82 -2.89
C LEU A 105 -22.83 -0.09 -1.73
N LEU A 106 -21.90 -0.42 -0.83
CA LEU A 106 -22.17 -1.27 0.34
C LEU A 106 -23.23 -0.67 1.28
N ALA A 107 -23.30 0.65 1.38
CA ALA A 107 -24.34 1.34 2.15
C ALA A 107 -25.78 1.08 1.64
N ARG A 108 -25.93 0.58 0.41
CA ARG A 108 -27.23 0.28 -0.22
C ARG A 108 -27.60 -1.20 -0.17
N THR A 109 -26.76 -2.02 0.44
CA THR A 109 -26.95 -3.48 0.51
C THR A 109 -27.38 -3.88 1.91
N ASP A 110 -28.26 -4.87 2.02
CA ASP A 110 -28.75 -5.40 3.29
C ASP A 110 -27.93 -6.62 3.75
N GLY A 111 -27.80 -6.82 5.07
CA GLY A 111 -27.16 -8.00 5.64
C GLY A 111 -25.63 -8.04 5.51
N LEU A 112 -25.04 -9.25 5.53
CA LEU A 112 -23.61 -9.44 5.29
C LEU A 112 -23.29 -9.09 3.83
N ALA A 113 -22.36 -8.15 3.60
CA ALA A 113 -21.90 -7.86 2.24
C ALA A 113 -20.59 -8.56 1.95
N ARG A 114 -20.49 -9.12 0.76
CA ARG A 114 -19.29 -9.76 0.24
C ARG A 114 -18.61 -8.84 -0.77
N VAL A 115 -17.33 -8.60 -0.54
CA VAL A 115 -16.50 -7.73 -1.36
C VAL A 115 -15.31 -8.53 -1.87
N VAL A 116 -14.91 -8.32 -3.12
CA VAL A 116 -13.61 -8.76 -3.61
C VAL A 116 -12.74 -7.57 -4.00
N ASP A 117 -11.47 -7.63 -3.63
CA ASP A 117 -10.37 -6.80 -4.11
C ASP A 117 -9.49 -7.67 -5.03
N LEU A 118 -9.62 -7.42 -6.33
CA LEU A 118 -8.94 -8.16 -7.40
C LEU A 118 -7.57 -7.53 -7.71
N GLY A 119 -6.49 -8.30 -7.62
CA GLY A 119 -5.13 -7.77 -7.76
C GLY A 119 -4.74 -6.89 -6.56
N THR A 120 -4.98 -7.42 -5.36
CA THR A 120 -4.98 -6.66 -4.09
C THR A 120 -3.62 -6.04 -3.75
N GLY A 121 -2.51 -6.57 -4.26
CA GLY A 121 -1.17 -6.09 -3.94
C GLY A 121 -0.91 -6.11 -2.43
N SER A 122 -0.74 -4.92 -1.84
CA SER A 122 -0.54 -4.74 -0.39
C SER A 122 -1.80 -4.94 0.45
N GLY A 123 -2.96 -5.13 -0.16
CA GLY A 123 -4.26 -5.14 0.53
C GLY A 123 -4.91 -3.77 0.65
N ALA A 124 -4.33 -2.71 0.10
CA ALA A 124 -4.72 -1.33 0.40
C ALA A 124 -6.24 -1.07 0.30
N ILE A 125 -6.86 -1.44 -0.82
CA ILE A 125 -8.28 -1.21 -1.07
C ILE A 125 -9.13 -2.08 -0.14
N GLY A 126 -8.95 -3.40 -0.18
CA GLY A 126 -9.79 -4.31 0.58
C GLY A 126 -9.67 -4.15 2.10
N LEU A 127 -8.47 -3.85 2.62
CA LEU A 127 -8.26 -3.58 4.05
C LEU A 127 -8.93 -2.28 4.49
N ALA A 128 -8.88 -1.23 3.65
CA ALA A 128 -9.58 0.02 3.94
C ALA A 128 -11.09 -0.21 3.99
N ILE A 129 -11.64 -0.97 3.04
CA ILE A 129 -13.07 -1.35 3.04
C ILE A 129 -13.43 -2.15 4.30
N ALA A 130 -12.62 -3.17 4.67
CA ALA A 130 -12.85 -3.99 5.85
C ALA A 130 -12.87 -3.17 7.15
N SER A 131 -11.99 -2.17 7.23
CA SER A 131 -11.85 -1.27 8.37
C SER A 131 -12.99 -0.26 8.46
N GLU A 132 -13.25 0.46 7.37
CA GLU A 132 -14.17 1.60 7.32
C GLU A 132 -15.64 1.19 7.25
N SER A 133 -15.94 -0.06 6.87
CA SER A 133 -17.32 -0.56 6.88
C SER A 133 -17.90 -0.75 8.29
N TYR A 134 -17.10 -0.69 9.37
CA TYR A 134 -17.62 -0.84 10.74
C TYR A 134 -18.66 0.24 11.09
N PRO A 135 -19.82 -0.10 11.70
CA PRO A 135 -20.17 -1.38 12.34
C PRO A 135 -20.84 -2.43 11.44
N ARG A 136 -21.00 -2.19 10.14
CA ARG A 136 -21.55 -3.15 9.18
C ARG A 136 -20.69 -4.43 9.15
N ASP A 137 -21.34 -5.58 8.97
CA ASP A 137 -20.66 -6.85 8.73
C ASP A 137 -20.31 -6.97 7.25
N VAL A 138 -19.03 -7.21 6.98
CA VAL A 138 -18.50 -7.42 5.64
C VAL A 138 -17.58 -8.63 5.65
N GLU A 139 -17.55 -9.34 4.52
CA GLU A 139 -16.54 -10.33 4.20
C GLU A 139 -15.75 -9.81 2.99
N VAL A 140 -14.45 -9.58 3.16
CA VAL A 140 -13.58 -9.04 2.11
C VAL A 140 -12.61 -10.11 1.65
N TRP A 141 -12.65 -10.44 0.37
CA TRP A 141 -11.71 -11.32 -0.30
C TRP A 141 -10.61 -10.50 -0.95
N LEU A 142 -9.37 -10.70 -0.51
CA LEU A 142 -8.19 -10.18 -1.16
C LEU A 142 -7.64 -11.26 -2.09
N THR A 143 -7.48 -10.94 -3.36
CA THR A 143 -6.97 -11.90 -4.35
C THR A 143 -5.81 -11.31 -5.12
N ASP A 144 -4.81 -12.15 -5.39
CA ASP A 144 -3.69 -11.79 -6.23
C ASP A 144 -3.10 -13.05 -6.88
N VAL A 145 -2.50 -12.89 -8.05
CA VAL A 145 -1.78 -13.97 -8.72
C VAL A 145 -0.42 -14.20 -8.05
N SER A 146 0.17 -13.13 -7.49
CA SER A 146 1.48 -13.13 -6.84
C SER A 146 1.38 -13.60 -5.39
N SER A 147 2.01 -14.74 -5.08
CA SER A 147 2.15 -15.19 -3.69
C SER A 147 2.92 -14.19 -2.83
N ASP A 148 3.90 -13.50 -3.43
CA ASP A 148 4.75 -12.51 -2.77
C ASP A 148 3.95 -11.27 -2.38
N ALA A 149 3.03 -10.82 -3.23
CA ALA A 149 2.09 -9.76 -2.91
C ALA A 149 1.13 -10.18 -1.79
N LEU A 150 0.62 -11.42 -1.84
CA LEU A 150 -0.25 -11.94 -0.78
C LEU A 150 0.46 -12.06 0.57
N ASP A 151 1.77 -12.29 0.61
CA ASP A 151 2.53 -12.24 1.86
C ASP A 151 2.57 -10.83 2.46
N VAL A 152 2.69 -9.80 1.63
CA VAL A 152 2.56 -8.40 2.05
C VAL A 152 1.14 -8.12 2.55
N ALA A 153 0.11 -8.52 1.80
CA ALA A 153 -1.29 -8.37 2.22
C ALA A 153 -1.57 -9.08 3.55
N ARG A 154 -1.05 -10.29 3.78
CA ARG A 154 -1.16 -11.01 5.06
C ARG A 154 -0.52 -10.24 6.21
N ALA A 155 0.65 -9.65 6.00
CA ALA A 155 1.30 -8.82 7.00
C ALA A 155 0.42 -7.61 7.38
N ASN A 156 -0.22 -6.97 6.40
CA ASN A 156 -1.14 -5.87 6.63
C ASN A 156 -2.49 -6.30 7.25
N VAL A 157 -3.02 -7.47 6.91
CA VAL A 157 -4.20 -8.03 7.61
C VAL A 157 -3.92 -8.18 9.11
N ALA A 158 -2.72 -8.62 9.47
CA ALA A 158 -2.36 -8.84 10.87
C ALA A 158 -2.37 -7.54 11.72
N THR A 159 -2.22 -6.36 11.10
CA THR A 159 -2.24 -5.07 11.80
C THR A 159 -3.67 -4.59 12.12
N LEU A 160 -4.70 -5.11 11.45
CA LEU A 160 -6.10 -4.73 11.66
C LEU A 160 -6.74 -5.28 12.96
N GLY A 161 -6.01 -6.11 13.71
CA GLY A 161 -6.53 -6.75 14.92
C GLY A 161 -7.82 -7.54 14.65
N ARG A 162 -8.89 -7.27 15.42
CA ARG A 162 -10.18 -8.00 15.28
C ARG A 162 -10.82 -7.84 13.90
N LEU A 163 -10.59 -6.72 13.22
CA LEU A 163 -11.18 -6.46 11.90
C LEU A 163 -10.58 -7.36 10.83
N GLY A 164 -9.37 -7.90 11.04
CA GLY A 164 -8.76 -8.89 10.15
C GLY A 164 -9.56 -10.20 10.03
N SER A 165 -10.44 -10.52 10.99
CA SER A 165 -11.34 -11.68 10.89
C SER A 165 -12.37 -11.59 9.75
N ARG A 166 -12.61 -10.37 9.24
CA ARG A 166 -13.46 -10.07 8.08
C ARG A 166 -12.78 -10.38 6.76
N VAL A 167 -11.47 -10.62 6.76
CA VAL A 167 -10.65 -10.71 5.56
C VAL A 167 -10.32 -12.17 5.24
N LYS A 168 -10.51 -12.54 3.97
CA LYS A 168 -10.10 -13.81 3.37
C LYS A 168 -9.07 -13.52 2.30
N ILE A 169 -8.13 -14.44 2.12
CA ILE A 169 -7.07 -14.31 1.10
C ILE A 169 -7.10 -15.55 0.23
N ALA A 170 -7.11 -15.35 -1.09
CA ALA A 170 -6.97 -16.43 -2.06
C ALA A 170 -5.96 -16.07 -3.15
N GLN A 171 -5.18 -17.07 -3.58
CA GLN A 171 -4.24 -16.89 -4.67
C GLN A 171 -4.86 -17.39 -5.98
N GLY A 172 -4.73 -16.60 -7.02
CA GLY A 172 -5.18 -16.96 -8.36
C GLY A 172 -5.29 -15.75 -9.27
N SER A 173 -5.57 -16.00 -10.54
CA SER A 173 -5.71 -14.93 -11.53
C SER A 173 -7.14 -14.40 -11.51
N TRP A 174 -7.31 -13.13 -11.18
CA TRP A 174 -8.61 -12.45 -11.22
C TRP A 174 -9.72 -13.28 -10.55
N TRP A 175 -10.81 -13.51 -11.26
CA TRP A 175 -11.97 -14.28 -10.80
C TRP A 175 -11.66 -15.75 -10.45
N SER A 176 -10.64 -16.37 -11.07
CA SER A 176 -10.30 -17.78 -10.83
C SER A 176 -9.73 -18.06 -9.44
N ALA A 177 -9.31 -17.01 -8.71
CA ALA A 177 -8.85 -17.13 -7.32
C ALA A 177 -9.98 -17.46 -6.35
N LEU A 178 -11.22 -17.08 -6.70
CA LEU A 178 -12.35 -17.17 -5.79
C LEU A 178 -12.96 -18.58 -5.76
N PRO A 179 -13.43 -19.03 -4.58
CA PRO A 179 -14.25 -20.23 -4.48
C PRO A 179 -15.51 -20.16 -5.35
N ALA A 180 -15.83 -21.27 -6.03
CA ALA A 180 -16.96 -21.32 -6.97
C ALA A 180 -18.34 -21.09 -6.33
N ASP A 181 -18.47 -21.32 -5.01
CA ASP A 181 -19.71 -21.06 -4.27
C ASP A 181 -19.95 -19.57 -3.98
N LEU A 182 -19.00 -18.69 -4.31
CA LEU A 182 -19.20 -17.24 -4.26
C LEU A 182 -19.78 -16.65 -5.56
N ALA A 183 -19.90 -17.43 -6.64
CA ALA A 183 -20.45 -16.94 -7.91
C ALA A 183 -21.89 -16.43 -7.74
N GLY A 184 -22.18 -15.23 -8.27
CA GLY A 184 -23.46 -14.52 -8.12
C GLY A 184 -23.80 -14.11 -6.68
N THR A 185 -22.80 -14.00 -5.80
CA THR A 185 -23.02 -13.67 -4.38
C THR A 185 -22.23 -12.46 -3.89
N LEU A 186 -21.39 -11.86 -4.73
CA LEU A 186 -20.61 -10.68 -4.38
C LEU A 186 -21.46 -9.42 -4.55
N ASP A 187 -21.41 -8.52 -3.57
CA ASP A 187 -22.11 -7.25 -3.65
C ASP A 187 -21.29 -6.19 -4.39
N VAL A 188 -19.96 -6.25 -4.22
CA VAL A 188 -19.02 -5.29 -4.79
C VAL A 188 -17.74 -6.00 -5.20
N ALA A 189 -17.30 -5.75 -6.43
CA ALA A 189 -15.95 -6.06 -6.87
C ALA A 189 -15.18 -4.76 -7.11
N VAL A 190 -13.98 -4.68 -6.55
CA VAL A 190 -13.07 -3.54 -6.69
C VAL A 190 -11.76 -4.05 -7.26
N CYS A 191 -11.15 -3.25 -8.12
CA CYS A 191 -9.91 -3.62 -8.79
C CYS A 191 -9.14 -2.36 -9.17
N ASN A 192 -7.83 -2.36 -8.97
CA ASN A 192 -6.91 -1.43 -9.58
C ASN A 192 -5.90 -2.25 -10.39
N PRO A 193 -6.30 -2.74 -11.58
CA PRO A 193 -5.47 -3.65 -12.36
C PRO A 193 -4.29 -2.89 -12.99
N PRO A 194 -3.29 -3.60 -13.54
CA PRO A 194 -2.35 -3.00 -14.47
C PRO A 194 -3.11 -2.36 -15.64
N TYR A 195 -2.72 -1.15 -16.02
CA TYR A 195 -3.39 -0.40 -17.10
C TYR A 195 -2.42 0.39 -17.99
N ILE A 196 -1.11 0.23 -17.79
CA ILE A 196 -0.10 0.93 -18.57
C ILE A 196 0.29 0.07 -19.77
N ALA A 197 0.38 0.68 -20.95
CA ALA A 197 0.85 -0.01 -22.14
C ALA A 197 2.34 -0.39 -22.02
N VAL A 198 2.71 -1.58 -22.50
CA VAL A 198 4.11 -2.02 -22.52
C VAL A 198 4.95 -1.06 -23.37
N GLY A 199 5.97 -0.45 -22.76
CA GLY A 199 6.87 0.49 -23.43
C GLY A 199 6.39 1.94 -23.47
N ASP A 200 5.36 2.28 -22.69
CA ASP A 200 4.92 3.66 -22.50
C ASP A 200 6.08 4.57 -22.02
N PRO A 201 6.45 5.63 -22.77
CA PRO A 201 7.55 6.52 -22.43
C PRO A 201 7.24 7.48 -21.27
N GLU A 202 5.98 7.60 -20.84
CA GLU A 202 5.57 8.48 -19.74
C GLU A 202 5.81 7.86 -18.35
N VAL A 203 6.13 6.57 -18.28
CA VAL A 203 6.44 5.90 -17.00
C VAL A 203 7.77 6.39 -16.47
N ALA A 204 7.74 6.93 -15.24
CA ALA A 204 8.93 7.41 -14.58
C ALA A 204 9.97 6.28 -14.37
N ALA A 205 11.26 6.61 -14.53
CA ALA A 205 12.33 5.62 -14.52
C ALA A 205 12.46 4.88 -13.17
N ASP A 206 12.17 5.56 -12.06
CA ASP A 206 12.16 4.98 -10.72
C ASP A 206 11.01 3.98 -10.55
N VAL A 207 9.84 4.26 -11.11
CA VAL A 207 8.72 3.30 -11.14
C VAL A 207 9.09 2.03 -11.91
N LEU A 208 9.75 2.18 -13.07
CA LEU A 208 10.23 1.05 -13.89
C LEU A 208 11.30 0.21 -13.17
N GLU A 209 12.14 0.84 -12.36
CA GLU A 209 13.26 0.18 -11.68
C GLU A 209 12.81 -0.58 -10.43
N TRP A 210 11.86 -0.02 -9.67
CA TRP A 210 11.58 -0.49 -8.31
C TRP A 210 10.24 -1.17 -8.11
N GLU A 211 9.21 -0.81 -8.87
CA GLU A 211 7.86 -1.37 -8.70
C GLU A 211 7.65 -2.61 -9.59
N PRO A 212 6.83 -3.58 -9.15
CA PRO A 212 6.67 -4.83 -9.89
C PRO A 212 5.98 -4.58 -11.23
N HIS A 213 6.64 -4.98 -12.32
CA HIS A 213 6.13 -4.78 -13.69
C HIS A 213 4.75 -5.40 -13.91
N SER A 214 4.48 -6.54 -13.26
CA SER A 214 3.20 -7.23 -13.31
C SER A 214 2.05 -6.45 -12.66
N ALA A 215 2.33 -5.40 -11.88
CA ALA A 215 1.32 -4.51 -11.30
C ALA A 215 1.16 -3.21 -12.09
N LEU A 216 2.00 -2.97 -13.11
CA LEU A 216 2.03 -1.74 -13.90
C LEU A 216 1.48 -1.98 -15.30
N PHE A 217 2.01 -2.98 -15.98
CA PHE A 217 1.81 -3.17 -17.41
C PHE A 217 0.74 -4.20 -17.72
N ALA A 218 -0.09 -3.85 -18.70
CA ALA A 218 -1.04 -4.75 -19.34
C ALA A 218 -0.81 -4.76 -20.85
N ASP A 219 -1.12 -5.91 -21.46
CA ASP A 219 -1.19 -6.06 -22.92
C ASP A 219 -2.37 -5.25 -23.49
N ASP A 220 -2.53 -5.29 -24.81
CA ASP A 220 -3.62 -4.62 -25.55
C ASP A 220 -3.70 -3.11 -25.23
N ASP A 221 -2.57 -2.42 -25.33
CA ASP A 221 -2.46 -0.98 -25.06
C ASP A 221 -2.91 -0.60 -23.64
N GLY A 222 -2.62 -1.49 -22.67
CA GLY A 222 -3.01 -1.31 -21.27
C GLY A 222 -4.44 -1.77 -20.93
N LEU A 223 -5.18 -2.36 -21.88
CA LEU A 223 -6.60 -2.70 -21.69
C LEU A 223 -6.87 -4.16 -21.36
N ALA A 224 -5.90 -5.07 -21.54
CA ALA A 224 -6.14 -6.51 -21.45
C ALA A 224 -6.74 -6.94 -20.09
N ASP A 225 -6.15 -6.50 -18.98
CA ASP A 225 -6.61 -6.87 -17.65
C ASP A 225 -7.94 -6.20 -17.28
N LEU A 226 -8.14 -4.95 -17.70
CA LEU A 226 -9.42 -4.25 -17.54
C LEU A 226 -10.55 -5.01 -18.24
N GLN A 227 -10.34 -5.44 -19.50
CA GLN A 227 -11.33 -6.20 -20.26
C GLN A 227 -11.65 -7.53 -19.58
N LEU A 228 -10.63 -8.24 -19.07
CA LEU A 228 -10.80 -9.53 -18.39
C LEU A 228 -11.58 -9.39 -17.08
N VAL A 229 -11.26 -8.37 -16.28
CA VAL A 229 -11.99 -8.07 -15.03
C VAL A 229 -13.45 -7.73 -15.33
N ILE A 230 -13.71 -6.83 -16.28
CA ILE A 230 -15.08 -6.41 -16.64
C ILE A 230 -15.90 -7.58 -17.19
N ALA A 231 -15.32 -8.40 -18.07
CA ALA A 231 -16.03 -9.52 -18.70
C ALA A 231 -16.48 -10.59 -17.69
N GLY A 232 -15.67 -10.85 -16.66
CA GLY A 232 -16.01 -11.83 -15.63
C GLY A 232 -17.04 -11.34 -14.61
N ALA A 233 -17.20 -10.02 -14.42
CA ALA A 233 -17.98 -9.47 -13.31
C ALA A 233 -19.44 -9.99 -13.25
N ALA A 234 -20.09 -10.20 -14.39
CA ALA A 234 -21.48 -10.65 -14.46
C ALA A 234 -21.72 -12.08 -13.94
N GLU A 235 -20.68 -12.91 -13.83
CA GLU A 235 -20.78 -14.25 -13.23
C GLU A 235 -20.72 -14.19 -11.70
N TRP A 236 -20.12 -13.14 -11.13
CA TRP A 236 -19.77 -13.06 -9.71
C TRP A 236 -20.63 -12.10 -8.89
N LEU A 237 -21.13 -11.02 -9.52
CA LEU A 237 -22.05 -10.02 -8.96
C LEU A 237 -23.51 -10.43 -9.17
#